data_AF-A0A920QJD0-F1
#
_entry.id   AF-A0A920QJD0-F1
#
_cell.length_a   1.000
_cell.length_b   1.000
_cell.length_c   1.000
_cell.angle_alpha   90.00
_cell.angle_beta   90.00
_cell.angle_gamma   90.00
#
_symmetry.space_group_name_H-M   'P 1'
#
loop_
_entity.id
_entity.type
_entity.pdbx_description
1 polymer ?
#
loop_
_entity_poly.entity_id
_entity_poly.type
_entity_poly.pdbx_seq_one_letter_code
_entity_poly.pdbx_strand_id
1 'polypeptide(L)'
;MQREVDVDQDDTLGIVYFQKIFPLGVDAVLESIDLVRAGNPPRIKQDESKATYESWCKHENAKIDWTRPVAEVYNLIRGTNPQPGAWTTYNGEVLKIFDCSMSEVSGTPGEVKEISEDGITVGLKGGSILVKRVKPENDKKINSYEYALKYELSCGEIFGK
;
A
#
# COMPACT_ATOMS: atom_id res chain seq x y z
N MET A 1 2.52 7.54 -27.66
CA MET A 1 1.52 6.44 -27.59
C MET A 1 1.13 6.27 -26.13
N GLN A 2 -0.09 5.85 -25.85
CA GLN A 2 -0.58 5.58 -24.51
C GLN A 2 -1.13 4.17 -24.42
N ARG A 3 -1.05 3.60 -23.23
CA ARG A 3 -1.63 2.33 -22.82
C ARG A 3 -2.22 2.53 -21.43
N GLU A 4 -3.28 1.81 -21.15
CA GLU A 4 -4.02 1.92 -19.89
C GLU A 4 -4.16 0.52 -19.29
N VAL A 5 -4.22 0.47 -17.95
CA VAL A 5 -4.47 -0.75 -17.19
C VAL A 5 -5.46 -0.43 -16.08
N ASP A 6 -6.33 -1.38 -15.78
CA ASP A 6 -7.22 -1.28 -14.62
C ASP A 6 -6.42 -1.48 -13.33
N VAL A 7 -6.72 -0.66 -12.32
CA VAL A 7 -6.26 -0.86 -10.95
C VAL A 7 -7.42 -1.49 -10.18
N ASP A 8 -7.28 -2.78 -9.87
CA ASP A 8 -8.31 -3.53 -9.17
C ASP A 8 -8.39 -3.10 -7.69
N GLN A 9 -9.50 -3.44 -7.05
CA GLN A 9 -9.79 -3.03 -5.66
C GLN A 9 -8.66 -3.42 -4.69
N ASP A 10 -8.08 -4.60 -4.88
CA ASP A 10 -7.08 -5.19 -3.98
C ASP A 10 -5.66 -5.17 -4.58
N ASP A 11 -5.47 -4.45 -5.69
CA ASP A 11 -4.16 -4.28 -6.27
C ASP A 11 -3.23 -3.53 -5.31
N THR A 12 -2.06 -4.13 -5.10
CA THR A 12 -0.90 -3.45 -4.52
C THR A 12 -0.11 -2.75 -5.62
N LEU A 13 0.70 -1.75 -5.25
CA LEU A 13 1.61 -1.10 -6.19
C LEU A 13 2.53 -2.11 -6.90
N GLY A 14 2.94 -3.17 -6.19
CA GLY A 14 3.70 -4.27 -6.77
C GLY A 14 2.96 -5.00 -7.90
N ILE A 15 1.67 -5.30 -7.72
CA ILE A 15 0.86 -5.97 -8.76
C ILE A 15 0.69 -5.03 -9.95
N VAL A 16 0.28 -3.78 -9.71
CA VAL A 16 0.12 -2.76 -10.76
C VAL A 16 1.39 -2.62 -11.58
N TYR A 17 2.55 -2.51 -10.93
CA TYR A 17 3.81 -2.34 -11.63
C TYR A 17 4.24 -3.63 -12.35
N PHE A 18 4.47 -4.72 -11.63
CA PHE A 18 5.15 -5.90 -12.21
C PHE A 18 4.27 -6.73 -13.12
N GLN A 19 2.96 -6.79 -12.85
CA GLN A 19 2.05 -7.68 -13.59
C GLN A 19 1.29 -6.95 -14.70
N LYS A 20 1.00 -5.66 -14.51
CA LYS A 20 0.16 -4.89 -15.44
C LYS A 20 0.98 -3.93 -16.29
N ILE A 21 1.67 -2.97 -15.66
CA ILE A 21 2.36 -1.89 -16.38
C ILE A 21 3.65 -2.37 -17.05
N PHE A 22 4.48 -3.14 -16.34
CA PHE A 22 5.80 -3.54 -16.82
C PHE A 22 5.76 -4.30 -18.16
N PRO A 23 5.01 -5.42 -18.31
CA PRO A 23 4.96 -6.12 -19.59
C PRO A 23 4.40 -5.24 -20.71
N LEU A 24 3.35 -4.47 -20.43
CA LEU A 24 2.74 -3.56 -21.39
C LEU A 24 3.68 -2.42 -21.83
N GLY A 25 4.51 -1.95 -20.91
CA GLY A 25 5.52 -0.93 -21.16
C GLY A 25 6.62 -1.43 -22.10
N VAL A 26 7.05 -2.69 -21.95
CA VAL A 26 8.02 -3.32 -22.86
C VAL A 26 7.47 -3.33 -24.29
N ASP A 27 6.23 -3.81 -24.46
CA ASP A 27 5.59 -3.89 -25.78
C ASP A 27 5.40 -2.49 -26.40
N ALA A 28 4.92 -1.52 -25.60
CA ALA A 28 4.71 -0.15 -26.07
C ALA A 28 6.01 0.56 -26.49
N VAL A 29 7.13 0.26 -25.82
CA VAL A 29 8.45 0.79 -26.19
C VAL A 29 8.91 0.22 -27.53
N LEU A 30 8.78 -1.09 -27.74
CA LEU A 30 9.14 -1.74 -29.00
C LEU A 30 8.34 -1.16 -30.18
N GLU A 31 7.02 -1.06 -30.02
CA GLU A 31 6.14 -0.46 -31.04
C GLU A 31 6.50 1.01 -31.31
N SER A 32 6.82 1.78 -30.27
CA SER A 32 7.24 3.17 -30.42
C SER A 32 8.54 3.30 -31.22
N ILE A 33 9.51 2.39 -31.01
CA ILE A 33 10.76 2.35 -31.77
C ILE A 33 10.49 2.05 -33.24
N ASP A 34 9.59 1.11 -33.54
CA ASP A 34 9.24 0.77 -34.92
C ASP A 34 8.54 1.92 -35.65
N LEU A 35 7.63 2.65 -34.98
CA LEU A 35 7.00 3.85 -35.54
C LEU A 35 8.00 4.98 -35.82
N VAL A 36 8.99 5.15 -34.93
CA VAL A 36 10.09 6.10 -35.16
C VAL A 36 10.93 5.67 -36.36
N ARG A 37 11.28 4.38 -36.47
CA ARG A 37 12.04 3.83 -37.60
C ARG A 37 11.30 3.99 -38.93
N ALA A 38 9.98 3.84 -38.92
CA ALA A 38 9.12 4.04 -40.08
C ALA A 38 8.95 5.52 -40.49
N GLY A 39 9.50 6.46 -39.70
CA GLY A 39 9.47 7.89 -40.01
C GLY A 39 8.14 8.59 -39.71
N ASN A 40 7.21 7.93 -39.01
CA ASN A 40 5.88 8.49 -38.69
C ASN A 40 5.47 8.27 -37.22
N PRO A 41 6.25 8.76 -36.24
CA PRO A 41 5.84 8.68 -34.84
C PRO A 41 4.68 9.66 -34.55
N PRO A 42 3.64 9.24 -33.83
CA PRO A 42 2.52 10.10 -33.47
C PRO A 42 2.97 11.24 -32.54
N ARG A 43 2.53 12.47 -32.82
CA ARG A 43 2.80 13.66 -32.00
C ARG A 43 1.48 14.22 -31.45
N ILE A 44 1.15 13.86 -30.22
CA ILE A 44 -0.08 14.28 -29.54
C ILE A 44 0.30 15.34 -28.52
N LYS A 45 -0.28 16.54 -28.64
CA LYS A 45 -0.08 17.62 -27.66
C LYS A 45 -0.80 17.27 -26.35
N GLN A 46 -0.14 17.47 -25.21
CA GLN A 46 -0.75 17.26 -23.89
C GLN A 46 -1.79 18.35 -23.59
N ASP A 47 -2.83 17.97 -22.85
CA ASP A 47 -3.85 18.88 -22.35
C ASP A 47 -3.45 19.39 -20.97
N GLU A 48 -2.87 20.60 -20.92
CA GLU A 48 -2.37 21.23 -19.68
C GLU A 48 -3.47 21.41 -18.62
N SER A 49 -4.76 21.46 -19.01
CA SER A 49 -5.86 21.57 -18.05
C SER A 49 -6.08 20.30 -17.23
N LYS A 50 -5.53 19.16 -17.68
CA LYS A 50 -5.60 17.85 -17.01
C LYS A 50 -4.29 17.46 -16.34
N ALA A 51 -3.27 18.31 -16.38
CA ALA A 51 -1.97 18.01 -15.81
C ALA A 51 -2.03 17.96 -14.28
N THR A 52 -1.51 16.88 -13.70
CA THR A 52 -1.29 16.73 -12.26
C THR A 52 0.19 16.42 -12.01
N TYR A 53 0.66 16.68 -10.79
CA TYR A 53 2.02 16.37 -10.38
C TYR A 53 2.02 15.34 -9.25
N GLU A 54 2.66 14.20 -9.49
CA GLU A 54 2.97 13.22 -8.45
C GLU A 54 4.43 13.39 -8.04
N SER A 55 4.67 13.46 -6.73
CA SER A 55 6.00 13.70 -6.17
C SER A 55 6.64 12.39 -5.74
N TRP A 56 7.87 12.46 -5.22
CA TRP A 56 8.53 11.32 -4.61
C TRP A 56 7.79 10.92 -3.33
N CYS A 57 7.37 9.66 -3.24
CA CYS A 57 6.87 9.09 -1.99
C CYS A 57 8.04 8.94 -1.00
N LYS A 58 8.10 9.81 0.00
CA LYS A 58 9.09 9.76 1.06
C LYS A 58 8.63 8.85 2.20
N HIS A 59 9.53 8.59 3.14
CA HIS A 59 9.23 7.78 4.31
C HIS A 59 8.05 8.37 5.11
N GLU A 60 7.98 9.68 5.27
CA GLU A 60 6.92 10.36 6.03
C GLU A 60 5.55 10.21 5.37
N ASN A 61 5.49 10.10 4.04
CA ASN A 61 4.25 9.88 3.31
C ASN A 61 3.64 8.50 3.55
N ALA A 62 4.46 7.53 3.94
CA ALA A 62 4.04 6.16 4.23
C ALA A 62 3.65 5.94 5.70
N LYS A 63 3.70 6.98 6.55
CA LYS A 63 3.26 6.87 7.94
C LYS A 63 1.74 6.70 7.99
N ILE A 64 1.29 5.67 8.69
CA ILE A 64 -0.13 5.43 8.93
C ILE A 64 -0.61 6.42 9.98
N ASP A 65 -1.57 7.26 9.58
CA ASP A 65 -2.41 8.01 10.49
C ASP A 65 -3.71 7.23 10.72
N TRP A 66 -3.79 6.54 11.86
CA TRP A 66 -4.95 5.74 12.25
C TRP A 66 -6.22 6.58 12.48
N THR A 67 -6.15 7.91 12.46
CA THR A 67 -7.33 8.76 12.57
C THR A 67 -8.04 8.99 11.23
N ARG A 68 -7.39 8.62 10.10
CA ARG A 68 -7.94 8.70 8.75
C ARG A 68 -9.03 7.64 8.50
N PRO A 69 -9.92 7.85 7.51
CA PRO A 69 -10.92 6.86 7.11
C PRO A 69 -10.30 5.52 6.71
N VAL A 70 -11.03 4.42 6.95
CA VAL A 70 -10.58 3.05 6.65
C VAL A 70 -10.11 2.87 5.20
N ALA A 71 -10.84 3.43 4.23
CA ALA A 71 -10.47 3.33 2.82
C ALA A 71 -9.15 4.04 2.49
N GLU A 72 -8.82 5.13 3.18
CA GLU A 72 -7.57 5.84 2.97
C GLU A 72 -6.38 5.08 3.54
N VAL A 73 -6.53 4.52 4.75
CA VAL A 73 -5.49 3.68 5.37
C VAL A 73 -5.27 2.42 4.54
N TYR A 74 -6.35 1.80 4.05
CA TYR A 74 -6.28 0.67 3.13
C TYR A 74 -5.49 1.01 1.85
N ASN A 75 -5.84 2.13 1.20
CA ASN A 75 -5.17 2.60 0.00
C ASN A 75 -3.70 2.95 0.24
N LEU A 76 -3.36 3.52 1.40
CA LEU A 76 -1.98 3.80 1.79
C LEU A 76 -1.17 2.51 1.90
N ILE A 77 -1.71 1.48 2.58
CA ILE A 77 -1.01 0.20 2.78
C ILE A 77 -0.78 -0.49 1.43
N ARG A 78 -1.79 -0.62 0.57
CA ARG A 78 -1.61 -1.28 -0.74
C ARG A 78 -0.80 -0.44 -1.72
N GLY A 79 -0.93 0.88 -1.68
CA GLY A 79 -0.21 1.83 -2.55
C GLY A 79 1.27 1.97 -2.22
N THR A 80 1.69 1.56 -1.02
CA THR A 80 3.10 1.54 -0.60
C THR A 80 3.67 0.12 -0.49
N ASN A 81 2.94 -0.90 -0.94
CA ASN A 81 3.37 -2.30 -0.94
C ASN A 81 3.87 -2.68 -2.35
N PRO A 82 5.15 -3.08 -2.53
CA PRO A 82 6.10 -3.50 -1.49
C PRO A 82 7.00 -2.40 -0.93
N GLN A 83 7.12 -1.25 -1.59
CA GLN A 83 8.00 -0.16 -1.16
C GLN A 83 7.29 1.20 -1.24
N PRO A 84 7.55 2.11 -0.27
CA PRO A 84 8.47 1.98 0.88
C PRO A 84 7.95 1.08 2.02
N GLY A 85 6.68 0.66 1.95
CA GLY A 85 5.93 -0.02 3.01
C GLY A 85 5.31 0.98 3.98
N ALA A 86 3.98 0.94 4.12
CA ALA A 86 3.27 1.70 5.13
C ALA A 86 3.77 1.33 6.52
N TRP A 87 3.80 2.28 7.45
CA TRP A 87 4.40 2.04 8.76
C TRP A 87 3.71 2.80 9.88
N THR A 88 3.79 2.22 11.07
CA THR A 88 3.35 2.81 12.33
C THR A 88 4.40 2.60 13.41
N THR A 89 4.13 3.03 14.64
CA THR A 89 4.99 2.77 15.80
C THR A 89 4.30 1.84 16.78
N TYR A 90 5.07 0.98 17.42
CA TYR A 90 4.64 0.18 18.56
C TYR A 90 5.82 0.01 19.52
N ASN A 91 5.61 0.31 20.80
CA ASN A 91 6.67 0.32 21.83
C ASN A 91 7.92 1.13 21.44
N GLY A 92 7.73 2.24 20.71
CA GLY A 92 8.82 3.13 20.27
C GLY A 92 9.59 2.65 19.03
N GLU A 93 9.28 1.48 18.49
CA GLU A 93 9.92 0.92 17.29
C GLU A 93 9.03 1.05 16.06
N VAL A 94 9.64 1.11 14.88
CA VAL A 94 8.90 1.15 13.61
C VAL A 94 8.37 -0.23 13.26
N LEU A 95 7.06 -0.31 13.01
CA LEU A 95 6.39 -1.51 12.51
C LEU A 95 5.83 -1.23 11.11
N LYS A 96 6.39 -1.87 10.08
CA LYS A 96 5.84 -1.77 8.72
C LYS A 96 4.69 -2.76 8.54
N ILE A 97 3.66 -2.35 7.81
CA ILE A 97 2.42 -3.10 7.57
C ILE A 97 2.31 -3.38 6.08
N PHE A 98 2.01 -4.63 5.75
CA PHE A 98 1.80 -5.12 4.40
C PHE A 98 0.59 -6.05 4.41
N ASP A 99 -0.01 -6.26 3.23
CA ASP A 99 -1.07 -7.24 2.98
C ASP A 99 -2.21 -7.14 4.01
N CYS A 100 -3.27 -6.43 3.66
CA CYS A 100 -4.36 -6.18 4.59
C CYS A 100 -5.72 -6.32 3.92
N SER A 101 -6.79 -6.32 4.70
CA SER A 101 -8.16 -6.23 4.21
C SER A 101 -8.99 -5.33 5.12
N MET A 102 -10.00 -4.67 4.55
CA MET A 102 -10.96 -3.89 5.33
C MET A 102 -11.90 -4.81 6.09
N SER A 103 -12.31 -4.39 7.29
CA SER A 103 -13.32 -5.05 8.12
C SER A 103 -14.25 -4.01 8.74
N GLU A 104 -15.50 -4.40 9.01
CA GLU A 104 -16.53 -3.53 9.58
C GLU A 104 -16.43 -3.38 11.11
N VAL A 105 -15.54 -4.12 11.76
CA VAL A 105 -15.31 -3.99 13.21
C VAL A 105 -14.88 -2.56 13.52
N SER A 106 -15.70 -1.84 14.26
CA SER A 106 -15.37 -0.48 14.70
C SER A 106 -14.51 -0.51 15.95
N GLY A 107 -13.61 0.47 16.08
CA GLY A 107 -12.69 0.54 17.19
C GLY A 107 -12.11 1.93 17.40
N THR A 108 -11.33 2.09 18.46
CA THR A 108 -10.54 3.30 18.63
C THR A 108 -9.43 3.31 17.58
N PRO A 109 -9.15 4.45 16.92
CA PRO A 109 -7.98 4.62 16.06
C PRO A 109 -6.69 4.02 16.63
N GLY A 110 -6.13 3.04 15.93
CA GLY A 110 -4.86 2.38 16.27
C GLY A 110 -4.97 1.29 17.33
N GLU A 111 -6.15 1.06 17.92
CA GLU A 111 -6.38 0.02 18.93
C GLU A 111 -6.40 -1.37 18.28
N VAL A 112 -5.65 -2.31 18.84
CA VAL A 112 -5.73 -3.73 18.51
C VAL A 112 -7.03 -4.30 19.05
N LYS A 113 -7.97 -4.61 18.16
CA LYS A 113 -9.31 -5.10 18.50
C LYS A 113 -9.36 -6.61 18.66
N GLU A 114 -8.62 -7.31 17.81
CA GLU A 114 -8.64 -8.76 17.74
C GLU A 114 -7.28 -9.25 17.23
N ILE A 115 -6.86 -10.39 17.74
CA ILE A 115 -5.70 -11.14 17.30
C ILE A 115 -6.19 -12.57 17.03
N SER A 116 -6.04 -13.03 15.80
CA SER A 116 -6.38 -14.38 15.37
C SER A 116 -5.35 -14.90 14.38
N GLU A 117 -5.44 -16.17 13.97
CA GLU A 117 -4.52 -16.74 12.98
C GLU A 117 -4.58 -16.02 11.61
N ASP A 118 -5.70 -15.34 11.31
CA ASP A 118 -5.86 -14.51 10.11
C ASP A 118 -5.08 -13.18 10.20
N GLY A 119 -4.78 -12.71 11.41
CA GLY A 119 -3.92 -11.56 11.65
C GLY A 119 -4.34 -10.68 12.83
N ILE A 120 -3.95 -9.40 12.76
CA ILE A 120 -4.23 -8.39 13.79
C ILE A 120 -5.26 -7.40 13.22
N THR A 121 -6.42 -7.29 13.86
CA THR A 121 -7.43 -6.29 13.50
C THR A 121 -7.16 -4.99 14.25
N VAL A 122 -6.89 -3.91 13.53
CA VAL A 122 -6.63 -2.58 14.09
C VAL A 122 -7.79 -1.63 13.80
N GLY A 123 -8.30 -1.00 14.86
CA GLY A 123 -9.46 -0.10 14.80
C GLY A 123 -9.17 1.22 14.10
N LEU A 124 -10.17 1.70 13.37
CA LEU A 124 -10.20 3.00 12.70
C LEU A 124 -11.58 3.65 12.93
N LYS A 125 -11.71 4.93 12.56
CA LYS A 125 -13.04 5.55 12.50
C LYS A 125 -13.85 4.92 11.35
N GLY A 126 -15.00 4.32 11.69
CA GLY A 126 -15.93 3.74 10.72
C GLY A 126 -15.54 2.36 10.18
N GLY A 127 -14.59 1.66 10.81
CA GLY A 127 -14.20 0.30 10.45
C GLY A 127 -12.86 -0.10 11.05
N SER A 128 -12.21 -1.09 10.44
CA SER A 128 -10.90 -1.59 10.85
C SER A 128 -10.12 -2.13 9.66
N ILE A 129 -8.82 -2.36 9.90
CA ILE A 129 -7.94 -3.06 8.98
C ILE A 129 -7.48 -4.34 9.63
N LEU A 130 -7.73 -5.47 8.96
CA LEU A 130 -7.11 -6.74 9.27
C LEU A 130 -5.71 -6.75 8.62
N VAL A 131 -4.69 -6.59 9.44
CA VAL A 131 -3.28 -6.64 9.05
C VAL A 131 -2.85 -8.10 8.99
N LYS A 132 -2.37 -8.58 7.84
CA LYS A 132 -1.94 -9.98 7.66
C LYS A 132 -0.43 -10.15 7.75
N ARG A 133 0.34 -9.13 7.35
CA ARG A 133 1.81 -9.18 7.42
C ARG A 133 2.41 -7.91 7.99
N VAL A 134 3.46 -8.09 8.76
CA VAL A 134 4.24 -6.99 9.32
C VAL A 134 5.72 -7.23 9.13
N LYS A 135 6.50 -6.17 9.19
CA LYS A 135 7.95 -6.22 9.28
C LYS A 135 8.40 -5.35 10.45
N PRO A 136 8.83 -5.96 11.56
CA PRO A 136 9.47 -5.23 12.66
C PRO A 136 10.74 -4.52 12.19
N GLU A 137 11.18 -3.53 12.96
CA GLU A 137 12.42 -2.85 12.69
C GLU A 137 13.59 -3.84 12.67
N ASN A 138 14.42 -3.77 11.62
CA ASN A 138 15.57 -4.66 11.40
C ASN A 138 15.30 -6.18 11.36
N ASP A 139 14.04 -6.61 11.30
CA ASP A 139 13.66 -8.03 11.18
C ASP A 139 13.04 -8.34 9.80
N LYS A 140 12.70 -9.61 9.55
CA LYS A 140 12.05 -10.09 8.33
C LYS A 140 10.55 -9.80 8.35
N LYS A 141 9.94 -9.80 7.17
CA LYS A 141 8.48 -9.71 7.01
C LYS A 141 7.84 -11.04 7.42
N ILE A 142 7.06 -11.04 8.49
CA ILE A 142 6.39 -12.22 9.08
C ILE A 142 4.86 -12.09 9.00
N ASN A 143 4.16 -13.14 9.39
CA ASN A 143 2.71 -13.09 9.61
C ASN A 143 2.43 -12.22 10.86
N SER A 144 1.36 -11.43 10.85
CA SER A 144 1.02 -10.52 11.95
C SER A 144 0.58 -11.25 13.24
N TYR A 145 -0.04 -12.43 13.14
CA TYR A 145 -0.31 -13.28 14.29
C TYR A 145 0.98 -13.79 14.95
N GLU A 146 1.95 -14.23 14.14
CA GLU A 146 3.28 -14.63 14.63
C GLU A 146 3.97 -13.47 15.36
N TYR A 147 3.86 -12.25 14.80
CA TYR A 147 4.34 -11.05 15.47
C TYR A 147 3.65 -10.83 16.82
N ALA A 148 2.33 -10.93 16.89
CA ALA A 148 1.59 -10.74 18.14
C ALA A 148 2.05 -11.72 19.23
N LEU A 149 2.28 -12.99 18.89
CA LEU A 149 2.82 -13.99 19.83
C LEU A 149 4.25 -13.68 20.26
N LYS A 150 5.14 -13.34 19.31
CA LYS A 150 6.57 -13.09 19.57
C LYS A 150 6.80 -11.84 20.43
N TYR A 151 5.97 -10.82 20.27
CA TYR A 151 6.09 -9.54 20.94
C TYR A 151 5.03 -9.34 22.03
N GLU A 152 4.30 -10.40 22.40
CA GLU A 152 3.28 -10.42 23.47
C GLU A 152 2.19 -9.34 23.31
N LEU A 153 1.88 -8.96 22.07
CA LEU A 153 0.85 -7.96 21.76
C LEU A 153 -0.51 -8.45 22.24
N SER A 154 -1.23 -7.60 22.96
CA SER A 154 -2.56 -7.89 23.49
C SER A 154 -3.65 -6.98 22.91
N CYS A 155 -4.90 -7.46 22.94
CA CYS A 155 -6.04 -6.61 22.58
C CYS A 155 -6.15 -5.40 23.53
N GLY A 156 -6.49 -4.24 22.98
CA GLY A 156 -6.55 -2.96 23.69
C GLY A 156 -5.27 -2.12 23.63
N GLU A 157 -4.16 -2.69 23.14
CA GLU A 157 -2.94 -1.94 22.87
C GLU A 157 -3.09 -1.03 21.66
N ILE A 158 -2.29 0.04 21.58
CA ILE A 158 -2.47 1.12 20.60
C ILE A 158 -1.20 1.34 19.78
N PHE A 159 -1.33 1.22 18.46
CA PHE A 159 -0.31 1.61 17.49
C PHE A 159 -0.30 3.12 17.23
N GLY A 160 0.86 3.64 16.83
CA GLY A 160 1.03 5.05 16.47
C GLY A 160 1.16 6.01 17.65
N LYS A 161 1.34 5.47 18.87
CA LYS A 161 1.81 6.23 20.03
C LYS A 161 3.33 6.41 20.00
#